data_AF-A0A9W3KB58-F1
#
_entry.id   AF-A0A9W3KB58-F1
#
_cell.length_a   1.000
_cell.length_b   1.000
_cell.length_c   1.000
_cell.angle_alpha   90.00
_cell.angle_beta   90.00
_cell.angle_gamma   90.00
#
_symmetry.space_group_name_H-M   'P 1'
#
loop_
_entity.id
_entity.type
_entity.pdbx_description
1 polymer ?
#
loop_
_entity_poly.entity_id
_entity_poly.type
_entity_poly.pdbx_seq_one_letter_code
_entity_poly.pdbx_strand_id
1 'polypeptide(L)'
;MLEHTRAVTLGEVKNLSVEQLDLIMQSSGNSIGALLKHIAAIEKVHQLISFQDRDFTKEELEIWEDALYLGEAGRAICGHEIQYYVQLLQSVREESLKYLSEQGNEWLMSERKWPNV
;
A
#
# COMPACT_ATOMS: atom_id res chain seq x y z
N MET A 1 15.04 7.41 0.40
CA MET A 1 14.64 5.98 0.43
C MET A 1 13.26 5.77 -0.17
N LEU A 2 12.18 6.38 0.37
CA LEU A 2 10.80 6.18 -0.12
C LEU A 2 10.61 6.46 -1.63
N GLU A 3 11.20 7.55 -2.14
CA GLU A 3 11.14 7.89 -3.57
C GLU A 3 11.89 6.89 -4.45
N HIS A 4 13.08 6.47 -4.02
CA HIS A 4 13.88 5.50 -4.78
C HIS A 4 13.19 4.13 -4.84
N THR A 5 12.69 3.63 -3.70
CA THR A 5 11.93 2.37 -3.66
C THR A 5 10.72 2.44 -4.59
N ARG A 6 9.96 3.55 -4.56
CA ARG A 6 8.81 3.71 -5.45
C ARG A 6 9.21 3.74 -6.93
N ALA A 7 10.25 4.49 -7.28
CA ALA A 7 10.74 4.59 -8.65
C ALA A 7 11.18 3.21 -9.20
N VAL A 8 11.90 2.42 -8.39
CA VAL A 8 12.31 1.06 -8.77
C VAL A 8 11.08 0.17 -8.95
N THR A 9 10.16 0.13 -7.97
CA THR A 9 8.93 -0.66 -8.09
C THR A 9 8.18 -0.34 -9.39
N LEU A 10 7.93 0.94 -9.68
CA LEU A 10 7.23 1.37 -10.88
C LEU A 10 8.01 1.02 -12.16
N GLY A 11 9.33 1.15 -12.14
CA GLY A 11 10.20 0.79 -13.25
C GLY A 11 10.08 -0.68 -13.65
N GLU A 12 9.96 -1.58 -12.67
CA GLU A 12 9.84 -3.03 -12.89
C GLU A 12 8.45 -3.45 -13.39
N VAL A 13 7.38 -2.76 -12.97
CA VAL A 13 5.99 -3.19 -13.28
C VAL A 13 5.32 -2.45 -14.44
N LYS A 14 5.87 -1.33 -14.91
CA LYS A 14 5.23 -0.40 -15.87
C LYS A 14 4.74 -1.01 -17.18
N ASN A 15 5.31 -2.13 -17.61
CA ASN A 15 5.02 -2.76 -18.91
C ASN A 15 4.25 -4.09 -18.77
N LEU A 16 3.79 -4.43 -17.57
CA LEU A 16 3.07 -5.68 -17.34
C LEU A 16 1.63 -5.57 -17.86
N SER A 17 1.20 -6.62 -18.57
CA SER A 17 -0.20 -6.83 -18.96
C SER A 17 -1.06 -7.23 -17.76
N VAL A 18 -2.39 -7.14 -17.91
CA VAL A 18 -3.34 -7.59 -16.87
C VAL A 18 -3.11 -9.06 -16.52
N GLU A 19 -2.87 -9.92 -17.52
CA GLU A 19 -2.62 -11.34 -17.31
C GLU A 19 -1.35 -11.60 -16.49
N GLN A 20 -0.30 -10.79 -16.70
CA GLN A 20 0.93 -10.88 -15.91
C GLN A 20 0.75 -10.33 -14.49
N LEU A 21 -0.05 -9.27 -14.33
CA LEU A 21 -0.38 -8.69 -13.03
C LEU A 21 -1.18 -9.66 -12.17
N ASP A 22 -2.06 -10.44 -12.79
CA ASP A 22 -2.97 -11.39 -12.14
C ASP A 22 -2.35 -12.78 -11.96
N LEU A 23 -1.18 -13.04 -12.54
CA LEU A 23 -0.52 -14.34 -12.46
C LEU A 23 -0.13 -14.69 -11.03
N ILE A 24 -0.57 -15.87 -10.57
CA ILE A 24 -0.18 -16.47 -9.29
C ILE A 24 0.74 -17.67 -9.58
N MET A 25 2.03 -17.54 -9.25
CA MET A 25 3.04 -18.57 -9.58
C MET A 25 2.97 -19.82 -8.68
N GLN A 26 2.55 -19.67 -7.43
CA GLN A 26 2.45 -20.76 -6.46
C GLN A 26 1.05 -20.77 -5.86
N SER A 27 0.53 -21.95 -5.52
CA SER A 27 -0.84 -22.11 -5.03
C SER A 27 -1.15 -21.29 -3.77
N SER A 28 -0.16 -20.86 -2.99
CA SER A 28 -0.29 -19.98 -1.81
C SER A 28 0.30 -18.57 -2.01
N GLY A 29 0.72 -18.22 -3.22
CA GLY A 29 1.28 -16.91 -3.55
C GLY A 29 0.23 -15.83 -3.76
N ASN A 30 0.69 -14.58 -3.86
CA ASN A 30 -0.11 -13.41 -4.24
C ASN A 30 0.26 -12.98 -5.66
N SER A 31 -0.71 -12.43 -6.40
CA SER A 31 -0.46 -11.82 -7.71
C SER A 31 0.33 -10.52 -7.57
N ILE A 32 0.94 -10.04 -8.66
CA ILE A 32 1.65 -8.76 -8.64
C ILE A 32 0.68 -7.61 -8.35
N GLY A 33 -0.53 -7.65 -8.93
CA GLY A 33 -1.59 -6.67 -8.66
C GLY A 33 -1.96 -6.61 -7.18
N ALA A 34 -2.15 -7.77 -6.52
CA ALA A 34 -2.42 -7.85 -5.10
C ALA A 34 -1.28 -7.25 -4.25
N LEU A 35 -0.02 -7.55 -4.60
CA LEU A 35 1.14 -7.01 -3.91
C LEU A 35 1.28 -5.49 -4.09
N LEU A 36 0.97 -4.95 -5.27
CA LEU A 36 0.96 -3.50 -5.49
C LEU A 36 -0.10 -2.79 -4.65
N LYS A 37 -1.31 -3.35 -4.56
CA LYS A 37 -2.37 -2.83 -3.66
C LYS A 37 -1.96 -2.95 -2.20
N HIS A 38 -1.29 -4.03 -1.80
CA HIS A 38 -0.76 -4.23 -0.44
C HIS A 38 0.27 -3.16 -0.06
N ILE A 39 1.19 -2.81 -0.96
CA ILE A 39 2.15 -1.71 -0.71
C ILE A 39 1.40 -0.41 -0.40
N ALA A 40 0.35 -0.09 -1.16
CA ALA A 40 -0.48 1.08 -0.89
C ALA A 40 -1.24 0.97 0.44
N ALA A 41 -1.80 -0.20 0.76
CA ALA A 41 -2.52 -0.46 2.00
C ALA A 41 -1.62 -0.28 3.24
N ILE A 42 -0.40 -0.82 3.22
CA ILE A 42 0.55 -0.70 4.33
C ILE A 42 1.01 0.75 4.50
N GLU A 43 1.24 1.48 3.41
CA GLU A 43 1.54 2.91 3.50
C GLU A 43 0.35 3.69 4.11
N LYS A 44 -0.89 3.36 3.72
CA LYS A 44 -2.10 3.96 4.31
C LYS A 44 -2.26 3.64 5.79
N VAL A 45 -2.04 2.40 6.22
CA VAL A 45 -2.01 2.02 7.65
C VAL A 45 -1.02 2.92 8.39
N HIS A 46 0.20 3.06 7.87
CA HIS A 46 1.22 3.88 8.53
C HIS A 46 0.83 5.36 8.59
N GLN A 47 0.07 5.88 7.62
CA GLN A 47 -0.46 7.23 7.70
C GLN A 47 -1.44 7.40 8.86
N LEU A 48 -2.38 6.46 9.01
CA LEU A 48 -3.39 6.51 10.06
C LEU A 48 -2.74 6.42 11.45
N ILE A 49 -1.88 5.43 11.65
CA ILE A 49 -1.26 5.20 12.95
C ILE A 49 -0.23 6.30 13.31
N SER A 50 0.52 6.80 12.33
CA SER A 50 1.65 7.72 12.60
C SER A 50 1.22 9.18 12.65
N PHE A 51 0.21 9.58 11.88
CA PHE A 51 -0.21 10.99 11.81
C PHE A 51 -1.59 11.25 12.40
N GLN A 52 -2.45 10.23 12.51
CA GLN A 52 -3.82 10.39 13.01
C GLN A 52 -4.09 9.63 14.32
N ASP A 53 -3.14 8.84 14.80
CA ASP A 53 -3.24 8.06 16.05
C ASP A 53 -4.52 7.20 16.12
N ARG A 54 -4.87 6.58 14.98
CA ARG A 54 -6.06 5.73 14.85
C ARG A 54 -5.82 4.58 13.89
N ASP A 55 -6.70 3.58 13.95
CA ASP A 55 -6.80 2.51 12.96
C ASP A 55 -7.81 2.88 11.85
N PHE A 56 -7.97 2.01 10.87
CA PHE A 56 -9.03 2.10 9.88
C PHE A 56 -10.41 2.13 10.54
N THR A 57 -11.29 2.98 10.01
CA THR A 57 -12.74 2.84 10.21
C THR A 57 -13.25 1.59 9.49
N LYS A 58 -14.47 1.14 9.80
CA LYS A 58 -15.05 -0.03 9.11
C LYS A 58 -15.19 0.22 7.62
N GLU A 59 -15.63 1.42 7.26
CA GLU A 59 -15.85 1.85 5.89
C GLU A 59 -14.55 1.96 5.10
N GLU A 60 -13.47 2.45 5.72
CA GLU A 60 -12.15 2.42 5.09
C GLU A 60 -11.61 0.99 4.99
N LEU A 61 -11.82 0.15 6.01
CA LEU A 61 -11.34 -1.23 6.02
C LEU A 61 -11.98 -2.03 4.88
N GLU A 62 -13.26 -1.84 4.56
CA GLU A 62 -13.91 -2.49 3.41
C GLU A 62 -13.17 -2.23 2.07
N ILE A 63 -12.46 -1.11 1.93
CA ILE A 63 -11.69 -0.76 0.72
C ILE A 63 -10.33 -1.46 0.70
N TRP A 64 -9.74 -1.63 1.88
CA TRP A 64 -8.33 -2.00 2.06
C TRP A 64 -8.12 -3.43 2.59
N GLU A 65 -9.16 -4.10 3.10
CA GLU A 65 -9.09 -5.39 3.79
C GLU A 65 -8.41 -6.47 2.94
N ASP A 66 -8.81 -6.56 1.67
CA ASP A 66 -8.27 -7.52 0.70
C ASP A 66 -6.76 -7.39 0.53
N ALA A 67 -6.28 -6.16 0.44
CA ALA A 67 -4.89 -5.81 0.26
C ALA A 67 -4.11 -5.84 1.57
N LEU A 68 -4.76 -5.55 2.70
CA LEU A 68 -4.14 -5.54 4.01
C LEU A 68 -3.76 -6.96 4.43
N TYR A 69 -4.69 -7.90 4.27
CA TYR A 69 -4.50 -9.29 4.73
C TYR A 69 -3.98 -10.24 3.65
N LEU A 70 -4.12 -9.88 2.36
CA LEU A 70 -3.70 -10.72 1.24
C LEU A 70 -4.34 -12.13 1.32
N GLY A 71 -3.64 -13.17 0.84
CA GLY A 71 -4.10 -14.55 0.94
C GLY A 71 -5.34 -14.79 0.07
N GLU A 72 -6.36 -15.45 0.63
CA GLU A 72 -7.61 -15.72 -0.09
C GLU A 72 -8.33 -14.43 -0.49
N ALA A 73 -8.41 -13.44 0.41
CA ALA A 73 -9.03 -12.14 0.13
C ALA A 73 -8.26 -11.40 -0.98
N GLY A 74 -6.94 -11.45 -0.95
CA GLY A 74 -6.09 -10.82 -1.97
C GLY A 74 -6.26 -11.40 -3.39
N ARG A 75 -6.81 -12.61 -3.55
CA ARG A 75 -7.09 -13.19 -4.88
C ARG A 75 -8.22 -12.49 -5.61
N ALA A 76 -9.06 -11.74 -4.90
CA ALA A 76 -10.10 -10.91 -5.51
C ALA A 76 -9.51 -9.66 -6.19
N ILE A 77 -8.25 -9.32 -5.93
CA ILE A 77 -7.54 -8.20 -6.55
C ILE A 77 -7.00 -8.66 -7.91
N CYS A 78 -7.83 -8.53 -8.94
CA CYS A 78 -7.50 -8.91 -10.32
C CYS A 78 -8.26 -8.06 -11.35
N GLY A 79 -7.90 -8.19 -12.63
CA GLY A 79 -8.59 -7.54 -13.75
C GLY A 79 -8.34 -6.05 -13.91
N HIS A 80 -7.34 -5.51 -13.20
CA HIS A 80 -6.97 -4.09 -13.28
C HIS A 80 -5.70 -3.89 -14.12
N GLU A 81 -5.71 -2.87 -14.98
CA GLU A 81 -4.52 -2.43 -15.70
C GLU A 81 -3.49 -1.83 -14.74
N ILE A 82 -2.20 -1.83 -15.14
CA ILE A 82 -1.13 -1.27 -14.32
C ILE A 82 -1.41 0.17 -13.86
N GLN A 83 -2.08 0.97 -14.69
CA GLN A 83 -2.39 2.37 -14.40
C GLN A 83 -3.26 2.53 -13.14
N TYR A 84 -4.15 1.59 -12.85
CA TYR A 84 -4.95 1.59 -11.61
C TYR A 84 -4.04 1.55 -10.38
N TYR A 85 -3.11 0.59 -10.34
CA TYR A 85 -2.19 0.42 -9.22
C TYR A 85 -1.20 1.59 -9.10
N VAL A 86 -0.73 2.14 -10.23
CA VAL A 86 0.15 3.32 -10.24
C VAL A 86 -0.57 4.53 -9.64
N GLN A 87 -1.81 4.79 -10.03
CA GLN A 87 -2.61 5.89 -9.49
C GLN A 87 -2.89 5.70 -7.99
N LEU A 88 -3.20 4.47 -7.56
CA LEU A 88 -3.41 4.15 -6.14
C LEU A 88 -2.14 4.38 -5.31
N LEU A 89 -0.99 3.90 -5.78
CA LEU A 89 0.29 4.12 -5.12
C LEU A 89 0.63 5.62 -5.07
N GLN A 90 0.36 6.35 -6.15
CA GLN A 90 0.59 7.79 -6.23
C GLN A 90 -0.27 8.56 -5.22
N SER A 91 -1.59 8.31 -5.19
CA SER A 91 -2.51 9.03 -4.30
C SER A 91 -2.16 8.86 -2.83
N VAL A 92 -1.83 7.62 -2.42
CA VAL A 92 -1.36 7.36 -1.05
C VAL A 92 -0.03 8.07 -0.80
N ARG A 93 0.92 8.08 -1.75
CA ARG A 93 2.20 8.79 -1.56
C ARG A 93 2.03 10.29 -1.40
N GLU A 94 1.15 10.91 -2.17
CA GLU A 94 0.88 12.35 -2.07
C GLU A 94 0.40 12.73 -0.67
N GLU A 95 -0.45 11.91 -0.06
CA GLU A 95 -0.89 12.07 1.33
C GLU A 95 0.27 11.88 2.32
N SER A 96 1.11 10.84 2.14
CA SER A 96 2.31 10.64 2.97
C SER A 96 3.25 11.83 2.92
N LEU A 97 3.52 12.39 1.74
CA LEU A 97 4.41 13.52 1.56
C LEU A 97 3.85 14.80 2.19
N LYS A 98 2.53 15.01 2.09
CA LYS A 98 1.86 16.10 2.78
C LYS A 98 2.08 16.00 4.29
N TYR A 99 1.79 14.85 4.89
CA TYR A 99 2.00 14.66 6.33
C TYR A 99 3.45 14.84 6.73
N LEU A 100 4.39 14.24 6.01
CA LEU A 100 5.82 14.36 6.31
C LEU A 100 6.32 15.80 6.20
N SER A 101 5.76 16.61 5.29
CA SER A 101 6.13 18.02 5.15
C SER A 101 5.71 18.89 6.34
N GLU A 102 4.75 18.41 7.13
CA GLU A 102 4.24 19.09 8.33
C GLU A 102 5.01 18.66 9.60
N GLN A 103 5.89 17.66 9.52
CA GLN A 103 6.61 17.12 10.67
C GLN A 103 8.08 17.55 10.72
N GLY A 104 8.61 17.69 11.94
CA GLY A 104 10.01 17.98 12.22
C GLY A 104 10.79 16.78 12.77
N ASN A 105 12.08 16.99 13.07
CA ASN A 105 12.96 15.96 13.61
C ASN A 105 12.51 15.41 14.97
N GLU A 106 11.92 16.24 15.83
CA GLU A 106 11.43 15.79 17.14
C GLU A 106 10.32 14.75 17.00
N TRP A 107 9.41 14.95 16.03
CA TRP A 107 8.38 13.96 15.70
C TRP A 107 8.99 12.65 15.22
N LEU A 108 10.00 12.72 14.33
CA LEU A 108 10.66 11.54 13.78
C LEU A 108 11.41 10.73 14.85
N MET A 109 11.97 11.42 15.85
CA MET A 109 12.70 10.79 16.96
C MET A 109 11.78 10.36 18.12
N SER A 110 10.48 10.66 18.05
CA SER A 110 9.53 10.27 19.09
C SER A 110 9.24 8.78 19.06
N GLU A 111 9.22 8.16 20.24
CA GLU A 111 8.74 6.79 20.39
C GLU A 111 7.23 6.77 20.60
N ARG A 112 6.56 5.81 19.98
CA ARG A 112 5.14 5.54 20.23
C ARG A 112 4.90 4.06 20.42
N LYS A 113 3.90 3.75 21.23
CA LYS A 113 3.42 2.39 21.44
C LYS A 113 2.13 2.20 20.66
N TRP A 114 2.16 1.25 19.74
CA TRP A 114 0.96 0.83 19.03
C TRP A 114 0.24 -0.25 19.85
N PRO A 115 -1.03 -0.06 20.24
CA PRO A 115 -1.71 -0.95 21.18
C PRO A 115 -2.09 -2.32 20.58
N ASN A 116 -1.95 -2.52 19.26
CA ASN A 116 -2.35 -3.76 18.58
C ASN A 116 -1.25 -4.85 18.58
N VAL A 117 -0.20 -4.72 19.40
CA VAL A 117 0.94 -5.65 19.50
C VAL A 117 1.11 -6.18 20.92
#